data_AF-A0A9W8MUZ9-F1
#
_entry.id   AF-A0A9W8MUZ9-F1
#
_cell.length_a   1.000
_cell.length_b   1.000
_cell.length_c   1.000
_cell.angle_alpha   90.00
_cell.angle_beta   90.00
_cell.angle_gamma   90.00
#
_symmetry.space_group_name_H-M   'P 1'
#
loop_
_entity.id
_entity.type
_entity.pdbx_description
1 polymer ?
#
loop_
_entity_poly.entity_id
_entity_poly.type
_entity_poly.pdbx_seq_one_letter_code
_entity_poly.pdbx_strand_id
1 'polypeptide(L)'
;MTSRWVMVDDADPIVQYGSGWTAHSNVQDNPGNWGPPFDGTEHTTDRNTTVSLTFTGTSIIVLGKLDGNNATGRPDPYWDCSLDGEPIPRSGYSTSFTGHWIFCNRQNIPDGGHTFTLTTSTSGARTISVDQFQYLASPTINIDNAKVQIDTDSVRYSPGWESDSRYSHTYQTGASAVLDFVGISLQWYGFVPSISTANGPSTAGYKIDGGEEVNFTLAGIPAGSPAGGFSNVLMFETPRLSPGRHQLEVTHYGSSASTPLSVDYIFIQNATIPSGSSTSSSSSSTASGSVIPDSSSTTGSTSGSSSTTSTGTGLPINNVAESEKSTPVGAIVGGVIGGIACSSSSASSCYSSGAADDTAAPSSTNSPTAILLQR
;
A
#
# COMPACT_ATOMS: atom_id res chain seq x y z
N MET A 1 -7.48 18.74 13.04
CA MET A 1 -7.34 17.87 11.86
C MET A 1 -6.19 16.93 12.15
N THR A 2 -6.33 15.64 11.86
CA THR A 2 -5.22 14.69 12.02
C THR A 2 -4.24 14.88 10.87
N SER A 3 -2.95 15.03 11.17
CA SER A 3 -1.91 15.08 10.15
C SER A 3 -1.87 13.75 9.41
N ARG A 4 -1.59 13.78 8.10
CA ARG A 4 -1.54 12.57 7.26
C ARG A 4 -0.25 12.51 6.48
N TRP A 5 0.24 11.29 6.27
CA TRP A 5 1.41 11.05 5.44
C TRP A 5 1.01 11.18 3.97
N VAL A 6 1.58 12.17 3.30
CA VAL A 6 1.52 12.32 1.86
C VAL A 6 2.65 11.53 1.24
N MET A 7 2.31 10.75 0.23
CA MET A 7 3.23 9.94 -0.55
C MET A 7 3.45 10.65 -1.89
N VAL A 8 4.72 10.87 -2.21
CA VAL A 8 5.14 11.50 -3.47
C VAL A 8 6.00 10.48 -4.19
N ASP A 9 5.52 10.10 -5.36
CA ASP A 9 6.24 9.23 -6.29
C ASP A 9 7.50 9.91 -6.83
N ASP A 10 8.53 9.13 -7.14
CA ASP A 10 9.76 9.65 -7.73
C ASP A 10 9.52 10.33 -9.09
N ALA A 11 8.50 9.93 -9.85
CA ALA A 11 8.15 10.57 -11.12
C ALA A 11 7.25 11.81 -10.96
N ASP A 12 6.89 12.22 -9.73
CA ASP A 12 6.08 13.41 -9.51
C ASP A 12 6.83 14.69 -9.96
N PRO A 13 6.20 15.58 -10.74
CA PRO A 13 6.82 16.83 -11.20
C PRO A 13 7.34 17.77 -10.09
N ILE A 14 6.90 17.62 -8.85
CA ILE A 14 7.43 18.41 -7.72
C ILE A 14 8.83 17.94 -7.28
N VAL A 15 9.24 16.74 -7.68
CA VAL A 15 10.58 16.21 -7.44
C VAL A 15 11.53 16.77 -8.50
N GLN A 16 12.60 17.41 -8.04
CA GLN A 16 13.58 18.05 -8.91
C GLN A 16 14.88 17.25 -8.93
N TYR A 17 15.19 16.68 -10.10
CA TYR A 17 16.41 15.92 -10.32
C TYR A 17 17.51 16.78 -10.94
N GLY A 18 18.72 16.66 -10.41
CA GLY A 18 19.93 17.19 -11.02
C GLY A 18 20.31 16.44 -12.29
N SER A 19 21.35 16.90 -13.00
CA SER A 19 21.85 16.16 -14.16
C SER A 19 22.44 14.81 -13.73
N GLY A 20 22.09 13.71 -14.41
CA GLY A 20 22.67 12.38 -14.18
C GLY A 20 21.70 11.32 -13.69
N TRP A 21 20.46 11.67 -13.35
CA TRP A 21 19.42 10.70 -13.05
C TRP A 21 18.81 10.11 -14.32
N THR A 22 18.47 8.83 -14.26
CA THR A 22 17.77 8.09 -15.31
C THR A 22 16.46 7.56 -14.74
N ALA A 23 15.35 7.91 -15.36
CA ALA A 23 14.03 7.40 -14.99
C ALA A 23 13.86 5.97 -15.49
N HIS A 24 13.27 5.13 -14.65
CA HIS A 24 12.86 3.77 -14.96
C HIS A 24 11.37 3.62 -14.65
N SER A 25 10.67 2.83 -15.46
CA SER A 25 9.24 2.58 -15.34
C SER A 25 8.95 1.10 -15.57
N ASN A 26 7.86 0.59 -14.97
CA ASN A 26 7.51 -0.82 -14.97
C ASN A 26 8.59 -1.68 -14.30
N VAL A 27 9.24 -1.14 -13.28
CA VAL A 27 10.28 -1.86 -12.55
C VAL A 27 9.59 -2.86 -11.62
N GLN A 28 9.49 -4.11 -12.08
CA GLN A 28 9.01 -5.23 -11.27
C GLN A 28 10.13 -6.21 -10.91
N ASP A 29 11.36 -5.94 -11.36
CA ASP A 29 12.45 -6.90 -11.31
C ASP A 29 13.10 -6.97 -9.92
N ASN A 30 13.01 -8.16 -9.33
CA ASN A 30 13.69 -8.59 -8.12
C ASN A 30 13.52 -7.65 -6.91
N PRO A 31 12.30 -7.44 -6.41
CA PRO A 31 12.01 -6.53 -5.29
C PRO A 31 12.65 -6.93 -3.95
N GLY A 32 13.19 -8.15 -3.86
CA GLY A 32 13.50 -8.77 -2.57
C GLY A 32 12.25 -8.89 -1.69
N ASN A 33 12.44 -8.88 -0.37
CA ASN A 33 11.36 -9.04 0.61
C ASN A 33 10.50 -7.78 0.82
N TRP A 34 10.86 -6.67 0.17
CA TRP A 34 10.24 -5.36 0.42
C TRP A 34 9.32 -4.90 -0.69
N GLY A 35 8.99 -5.76 -1.67
CA GLY A 35 8.05 -5.39 -2.72
C GLY A 35 8.62 -4.44 -3.77
N PRO A 36 7.88 -4.24 -4.88
CA PRO A 36 8.33 -3.42 -6.01
C PRO A 36 8.36 -1.93 -5.65
N PRO A 37 9.10 -1.10 -6.40
CA PRO A 37 9.04 0.36 -6.27
C PRO A 37 7.59 0.88 -6.29
N PHE A 38 7.39 1.97 -5.56
CA PHE A 38 6.12 2.69 -5.49
C PHE A 38 5.68 3.11 -6.90
N ASP A 39 4.41 2.87 -7.21
CA ASP A 39 3.82 3.04 -8.55
C ASP A 39 4.62 2.45 -9.75
N GLY A 40 5.58 1.56 -9.47
CA GLY A 40 6.40 0.88 -10.47
C GLY A 40 7.45 1.78 -11.14
N THR A 41 7.81 2.91 -10.53
CA THR A 41 8.82 3.86 -11.03
C THR A 41 10.03 3.95 -10.09
N GLU A 42 11.21 4.23 -10.65
CA GLU A 42 12.38 4.60 -9.85
C GLU A 42 13.31 5.52 -10.68
N HIS A 43 13.96 6.48 -10.03
CA HIS A 43 15.03 7.27 -10.64
C HIS A 43 16.36 6.79 -10.12
N THR A 44 17.26 6.38 -11.02
CA THR A 44 18.56 5.80 -10.67
C THR A 44 19.70 6.69 -11.12
N THR A 45 20.79 6.71 -10.35
CA THR A 45 22.03 7.40 -10.73
C THR A 45 23.27 6.60 -10.32
N ASP A 46 24.30 6.67 -11.16
CA ASP A 46 25.68 6.24 -10.91
C ASP A 46 26.64 7.44 -10.89
N ARG A 47 26.11 8.67 -10.73
CA ARG A 47 26.89 9.92 -10.72
C ARG A 47 26.70 10.71 -9.44
N ASN A 48 27.63 11.63 -9.23
CA ASN A 48 27.48 12.67 -8.22
C ASN A 48 26.42 13.66 -8.70
N THR A 49 25.28 13.68 -8.04
CA THR A 49 24.14 14.52 -8.41
C THR A 49 23.25 14.76 -7.19
N THR A 50 22.15 15.47 -7.38
CA THR A 50 21.22 15.80 -6.31
C THR A 50 19.79 15.51 -6.74
N VAL A 51 18.93 15.24 -5.77
CA VAL A 51 17.47 15.31 -5.92
C VAL A 51 16.89 16.13 -4.79
N SER A 52 15.90 16.96 -5.07
CA SER A 52 15.25 17.81 -4.07
C SER A 52 13.73 17.76 -4.18
N LEU A 53 13.08 17.96 -3.03
CA LEU A 53 11.64 18.05 -2.89
C LEU A 53 11.30 19.24 -2.00
N THR A 54 10.38 20.09 -2.46
CA THR A 54 9.77 21.13 -1.61
C THR A 54 8.44 20.62 -1.08
N PHE A 55 8.22 20.72 0.23
CA PHE A 55 7.00 20.28 0.89
C PHE A 55 6.59 21.24 2.00
N THR A 56 5.39 21.08 2.55
CA THR A 56 4.92 21.84 3.73
C THR A 56 4.40 20.88 4.77
N GLY A 57 5.07 20.78 5.92
CA GLY A 57 4.77 19.77 6.93
C GLY A 57 5.78 19.66 8.06
N THR A 58 5.71 18.56 8.82
CA THR A 58 6.43 18.39 10.09
C THR A 58 7.36 17.16 10.14
N SER A 59 7.43 16.38 9.06
CA SER A 59 8.29 15.20 8.92
C SER A 59 8.58 14.90 7.45
N ILE A 60 9.72 14.27 7.15
CA ILE A 60 10.09 13.77 5.82
C ILE A 60 10.84 12.42 5.94
N ILE A 61 10.52 11.48 5.07
CA ILE A 61 11.21 10.20 4.88
C ILE A 61 11.48 10.05 3.38
N VAL A 62 12.68 9.63 3.02
CA VAL A 62 13.03 9.32 1.64
C VAL A 62 13.45 7.87 1.53
N LEU A 63 12.79 7.16 0.64
CA LEU A 63 13.00 5.73 0.43
C LEU A 63 13.50 5.46 -0.99
N GLY A 64 14.20 4.35 -1.12
CA GLY A 64 14.65 3.88 -2.42
C GLY A 64 15.40 2.57 -2.31
N LYS A 65 16.40 2.41 -3.17
CA LYS A 65 17.11 1.15 -3.35
C LYS A 65 18.60 1.43 -3.44
N LEU A 66 19.35 0.59 -2.74
CA LEU A 66 20.79 0.74 -2.59
C LEU A 66 21.47 -0.55 -3.04
N ASP A 67 22.27 -0.47 -4.10
CA ASP A 67 23.24 -1.51 -4.45
C ASP A 67 24.58 -1.22 -3.75
N GLY A 68 24.57 -1.35 -2.43
CA GLY A 68 25.68 -0.96 -1.57
C GLY A 68 26.74 -2.04 -1.42
N ASN A 69 28.01 -1.67 -1.52
CA ASN A 69 29.13 -2.49 -1.06
C ASN A 69 30.10 -1.63 -0.22
N ASN A 70 30.66 -2.23 0.83
CA ASN A 70 31.68 -1.60 1.68
C ASN A 70 33.04 -2.30 1.58
N ALA A 71 33.35 -2.92 0.42
CA ALA A 71 34.56 -3.70 0.22
C ALA A 71 35.87 -2.91 0.45
N THR A 72 35.85 -1.59 0.23
CA THR A 72 37.05 -0.73 0.33
C THR A 72 37.15 0.00 1.67
N GLY A 73 36.22 -0.24 2.61
CA GLY A 73 36.06 0.57 3.82
C GLY A 73 35.47 1.97 3.57
N ARG A 74 35.29 2.35 2.30
CA ARG A 74 34.49 3.50 1.89
C ARG A 74 33.19 2.97 1.26
N PRO A 75 32.03 3.31 1.82
CA PRO A 75 30.78 2.90 1.23
C PRO A 75 30.56 3.52 -0.15
N ASP A 76 30.10 2.70 -1.09
CA ASP A 76 29.77 3.11 -2.46
C ASP A 76 28.45 2.42 -2.89
N PRO A 77 27.43 3.17 -3.31
CA PRO A 77 27.37 4.63 -3.39
C PRO A 77 27.25 5.27 -2.00
N TYR A 78 27.74 6.51 -1.87
CA TYR A 78 27.59 7.35 -0.68
C TYR A 78 26.47 8.38 -0.89
N TRP A 79 25.75 8.75 0.17
CA TRP A 79 24.76 9.83 0.13
C TRP A 79 24.82 10.68 1.40
N ASP A 80 24.42 11.95 1.27
CA ASP A 80 24.11 12.85 2.38
C ASP A 80 22.74 13.47 2.15
N CYS A 81 22.09 13.89 3.23
CA CYS A 81 20.82 14.59 3.17
C CYS A 81 20.89 15.90 3.93
N SER A 82 20.15 16.88 3.43
CA SER A 82 19.93 18.16 4.11
C SER A 82 18.47 18.55 4.05
N LEU A 83 18.05 19.33 5.04
CA LEU A 83 16.74 19.95 5.13
C LEU A 83 16.96 21.44 5.35
N ASP A 84 16.49 22.26 4.43
CA ASP A 84 16.69 23.71 4.43
C ASP A 84 18.17 24.12 4.47
N GLY A 85 19.02 23.32 3.83
CA GLY A 85 20.48 23.49 3.81
C GLY A 85 21.21 22.91 5.03
N GLU A 86 20.50 22.50 6.07
CA GLU A 86 21.09 21.90 7.28
C GLU A 86 21.21 20.38 7.14
N PRO A 87 22.39 19.78 7.39
CA PRO A 87 22.58 18.33 7.32
C PRO A 87 21.66 17.58 8.28
N ILE A 88 21.06 16.48 7.81
CA ILE A 88 20.27 15.56 8.64
C ILE A 88 20.89 14.16 8.69
N PRO A 89 20.64 13.39 9.77
CA PRO A 89 21.14 12.02 9.85
C PRO A 89 20.65 11.16 8.68
N ARG A 90 21.60 10.46 8.07
CA ARG A 90 21.33 9.38 7.12
C ARG A 90 21.27 8.03 7.83
N SER A 91 20.54 7.10 7.25
CA SER A 91 20.53 5.72 7.72
C SER A 91 21.88 5.03 7.52
N GLY A 92 22.05 3.89 8.18
CA GLY A 92 23.22 3.03 8.00
C GLY A 92 23.33 2.47 6.57
N TYR A 93 24.40 1.72 6.32
CA TYR A 93 24.53 0.96 5.08
C TYR A 93 23.96 -0.44 5.24
N SER A 94 23.19 -0.88 4.25
CA SER A 94 22.92 -2.29 4.06
C SER A 94 23.97 -2.88 3.11
N THR A 95 24.52 -4.03 3.47
CA THR A 95 25.33 -4.86 2.55
C THR A 95 24.47 -5.75 1.66
N SER A 96 23.16 -5.79 1.93
CA SER A 96 22.20 -6.55 1.15
C SER A 96 21.42 -5.60 0.26
N PHE A 97 21.22 -6.01 -0.99
CA PHE A 97 20.33 -5.32 -1.91
C PHE A 97 18.92 -5.30 -1.32
N THR A 98 18.44 -4.11 -0.97
CA THR A 98 17.19 -3.92 -0.22
C THR A 98 16.39 -2.79 -0.88
N GLY A 99 15.20 -3.10 -1.38
CA GLY A 99 14.21 -2.09 -1.79
C GLY A 99 13.59 -1.39 -0.58
N HIS A 100 12.95 -0.25 -0.79
CA HIS A 100 12.36 0.59 0.26
C HIS A 100 13.32 0.91 1.43
N TRP A 101 14.61 1.03 1.11
CA TRP A 101 15.62 1.46 2.06
C TRP A 101 15.40 2.93 2.42
N ILE A 102 15.26 3.22 3.71
CA ILE A 102 15.19 4.60 4.19
C ILE A 102 16.58 5.22 4.03
N PHE A 103 16.74 6.18 3.13
CA PHE A 103 18.00 6.93 3.03
C PHE A 103 18.14 7.90 4.20
N CYS A 104 17.07 8.65 4.45
CA CYS A 104 17.04 9.74 5.42
C CYS A 104 15.63 9.87 6.01
N ASN A 105 15.57 10.20 7.29
CA ASN A 105 14.33 10.43 8.01
C ASN A 105 14.55 11.60 8.99
N ARG A 106 13.64 12.56 8.95
CA ARG A 106 13.58 13.64 9.92
C ARG A 106 12.14 13.85 10.36
N GLN A 107 11.91 13.80 11.66
CA GLN A 107 10.61 14.00 12.30
C GLN A 107 10.66 15.20 13.23
N ASN A 108 9.48 15.69 13.63
CA ASN A 108 9.31 16.77 14.60
C ASN A 108 10.03 18.07 14.19
N ILE A 109 10.01 18.39 12.89
CA ILE A 109 10.47 19.70 12.40
C ILE A 109 9.34 20.73 12.58
N PRO A 110 9.67 22.03 12.75
CA PRO A 110 8.67 23.08 12.85
C PRO A 110 7.71 23.04 11.65
N ASP A 111 6.40 23.19 11.87
CA ASP A 111 5.45 23.22 10.75
C ASP A 111 5.72 24.42 9.85
N GLY A 112 5.88 24.18 8.54
CA GLY A 112 6.24 25.21 7.59
C GLY A 112 6.63 24.64 6.24
N GLY A 113 7.05 25.53 5.32
CA GLY A 113 7.62 25.15 4.04
C GLY A 113 9.07 24.73 4.20
N HIS A 114 9.44 23.60 3.60
CA HIS A 114 10.77 23.01 3.68
C HIS A 114 11.27 22.58 2.31
N THR A 115 12.59 22.57 2.14
CA THR A 115 13.27 21.97 1.00
C THR A 115 14.20 20.86 1.46
N PHE A 116 13.84 19.62 1.12
CA PHE A 116 14.71 18.47 1.29
C PHE A 116 15.68 18.37 0.10
N THR A 117 16.92 17.98 0.35
CA THR A 117 17.90 17.66 -0.70
C THR A 117 18.70 16.41 -0.32
N LEU A 118 18.74 15.44 -1.22
CA LEU A 118 19.63 14.28 -1.17
C LEU A 118 20.75 14.48 -2.19
N THR A 119 21.99 14.38 -1.73
CA THR A 119 23.19 14.46 -2.57
C THR A 119 23.86 13.10 -2.64
N THR A 120 24.12 12.63 -3.85
CA THR A 120 24.80 11.36 -4.11
C THR A 120 26.29 11.59 -4.41
N SER A 121 27.12 10.64 -3.98
CA SER A 121 28.54 10.55 -4.32
C SER A 121 28.89 9.09 -4.60
N THR A 122 29.26 8.76 -5.83
CA THR A 122 29.52 7.36 -6.26
C THR A 122 30.80 7.26 -7.06
N SER A 123 31.42 6.08 -7.04
CA SER A 123 32.57 5.78 -7.91
C SER A 123 32.19 5.51 -9.37
N GLY A 124 30.89 5.39 -9.66
CA GLY A 124 30.35 4.97 -10.96
C GLY A 124 30.21 3.46 -11.14
N ALA A 125 30.69 2.65 -10.18
CA ALA A 125 30.56 1.20 -10.23
C ALA A 125 29.22 0.67 -9.68
N ARG A 126 28.50 1.51 -8.93
CA ARG A 126 27.27 1.16 -8.21
C ARG A 126 26.25 2.28 -8.31
N THR A 127 24.99 1.91 -8.20
CA THR A 127 23.85 2.80 -8.34
C THR A 127 23.10 3.00 -7.03
N ILE A 128 22.47 4.17 -6.93
CA ILE A 128 21.44 4.49 -5.95
C ILE A 128 20.17 4.84 -6.72
N SER A 129 19.04 4.31 -6.27
CA SER A 129 17.72 4.61 -6.86
C SER A 129 16.83 5.25 -5.80
N VAL A 130 16.15 6.33 -6.17
CA VAL A 130 15.12 6.98 -5.36
C VAL A 130 13.77 6.55 -5.89
N ASP A 131 12.88 6.23 -4.96
CA ASP A 131 11.60 5.55 -5.22
C ASP A 131 10.43 6.41 -4.74
N GLN A 132 10.47 6.87 -3.48
CA GLN A 132 9.40 7.70 -2.97
C GLN A 132 9.85 8.63 -1.85
N PHE A 133 9.10 9.71 -1.69
CA PHE A 133 9.17 10.63 -0.57
C PHE A 133 7.87 10.53 0.22
N GLN A 134 7.98 10.58 1.54
CA GLN A 134 6.85 10.61 2.45
C GLN A 134 6.99 11.81 3.36
N TYR A 135 5.97 12.65 3.46
CA TYR A 135 6.00 13.74 4.43
C TYR A 135 4.70 13.85 5.20
N LEU A 136 4.79 14.28 6.46
CA LEU A 136 3.62 14.53 7.28
C LEU A 136 3.13 15.96 6.99
N ALA A 137 2.07 16.08 6.20
CA ALA A 137 1.57 17.36 5.70
C ALA A 137 1.10 18.30 6.81
N SER A 138 1.32 19.61 6.63
CA SER A 138 0.73 20.65 7.48
C SER A 138 -0.80 20.55 7.41
N PRO A 139 -1.54 20.75 8.52
CA PRO A 139 -3.01 20.76 8.50
C PRO A 139 -3.59 21.93 7.69
N THR A 140 -2.76 22.88 7.25
CA THR A 140 -3.18 24.07 6.50
C THR A 140 -3.10 23.93 4.98
N ILE A 141 -2.42 22.89 4.46
CA ILE A 141 -2.28 22.70 3.02
C ILE A 141 -3.42 21.88 2.44
N ASN A 142 -3.80 22.22 1.21
CA ASN A 142 -4.74 21.42 0.42
C ASN A 142 -4.00 20.20 -0.14
N ILE A 143 -4.49 19.01 0.18
CA ILE A 143 -3.97 17.71 -0.28
C ILE A 143 -4.95 16.97 -1.18
N ASP A 144 -5.88 17.69 -1.82
CA ASP A 144 -6.97 17.14 -2.64
C ASP A 144 -6.49 16.43 -3.90
N ASN A 145 -5.21 16.55 -4.27
CA ASN A 145 -4.59 15.82 -5.38
C ASN A 145 -3.45 14.89 -4.93
N ALA A 146 -3.25 14.75 -3.62
CA ALA A 146 -2.20 13.91 -3.08
C ALA A 146 -2.67 12.46 -2.92
N LYS A 147 -1.71 11.55 -2.98
CA LYS A 147 -1.86 10.18 -2.48
C LYS A 147 -1.50 10.18 -1.00
N VAL A 148 -2.42 9.69 -0.18
CA VAL A 148 -2.31 9.81 1.28
C VAL A 148 -2.35 8.43 1.90
N GLN A 149 -1.36 8.12 2.74
CA GLN A 149 -1.37 6.90 3.53
C GLN A 149 -2.29 7.08 4.74
N ILE A 150 -3.13 6.07 4.98
CA ILE A 150 -3.91 5.97 6.21
C ILE A 150 -3.48 4.74 7.00
N ASP A 151 -3.57 4.85 8.32
CA ASP A 151 -3.30 3.76 9.23
C ASP A 151 -4.47 2.78 9.28
N THR A 152 -4.16 1.51 9.55
CA THR A 152 -5.13 0.42 9.59
C THR A 152 -6.07 0.49 10.80
N ASP A 153 -5.84 1.40 11.75
CA ASP A 153 -6.71 1.65 12.89
C ASP A 153 -8.12 2.12 12.49
N SER A 154 -8.26 2.65 11.28
CA SER A 154 -9.57 3.02 10.71
C SER A 154 -10.33 1.83 10.10
N VAL A 155 -9.70 0.66 10.01
CA VAL A 155 -10.29 -0.55 9.42
C VAL A 155 -11.02 -1.34 10.50
N ARG A 156 -12.27 -1.69 10.23
CA ARG A 156 -13.12 -2.51 11.11
C ARG A 156 -13.08 -3.95 10.64
N TYR A 157 -12.59 -4.84 11.48
CA TYR A 157 -12.45 -6.26 11.15
C TYR A 157 -13.62 -7.10 11.70
N SER A 158 -14.07 -8.07 10.90
CA SER A 158 -14.94 -9.14 11.39
C SER A 158 -14.18 -10.10 12.32
N PRO A 159 -14.86 -11.03 13.01
CA PRO A 159 -14.19 -12.17 13.64
C PRO A 159 -13.35 -12.95 12.61
N GLY A 160 -12.19 -13.47 13.05
CA GLY A 160 -11.27 -14.26 12.22
C GLY A 160 -10.02 -13.52 11.75
N TRP A 161 -9.88 -12.24 12.07
CA TRP A 161 -8.65 -11.48 11.84
C TRP A 161 -7.68 -11.60 13.01
N GLU A 162 -6.41 -11.73 12.67
CA GLU A 162 -5.28 -11.68 13.59
C GLU A 162 -4.50 -10.39 13.31
N SER A 163 -3.92 -9.80 14.35
CA SER A 163 -3.09 -8.60 14.23
C SER A 163 -1.70 -8.90 14.72
N ASP A 164 -0.73 -8.66 13.84
CA ASP A 164 0.68 -8.66 14.16
C ASP A 164 1.14 -7.22 14.44
N SER A 165 2.41 -7.04 14.80
CA SER A 165 2.98 -5.72 15.08
C SER A 165 3.04 -4.77 13.87
N ARG A 166 2.85 -5.29 12.65
CA ARG A 166 2.97 -4.53 11.40
C ARG A 166 1.70 -4.54 10.54
N TYR A 167 0.95 -5.63 10.55
CA TYR A 167 -0.17 -5.83 9.64
C TYR A 167 -1.26 -6.64 10.31
N SER A 168 -2.47 -6.55 9.78
CA SER A 168 -3.58 -7.45 10.14
C SER A 168 -3.80 -8.45 9.00
N HIS A 169 -4.18 -9.68 9.33
CA HIS A 169 -4.42 -10.72 8.34
C HIS A 169 -5.49 -11.72 8.75
N THR A 170 -6.00 -12.48 7.79
CA THR A 170 -6.94 -13.58 8.04
C THR A 170 -6.74 -14.72 7.06
N TYR A 171 -6.82 -15.95 7.59
CA TYR A 171 -6.93 -17.19 6.81
C TYR A 171 -8.37 -17.72 6.76
N GLN A 172 -9.28 -17.10 7.52
CA GLN A 172 -10.64 -17.59 7.68
C GLN A 172 -11.48 -17.20 6.46
N THR A 173 -12.09 -18.19 5.81
CA THR A 173 -13.03 -17.97 4.71
C THR A 173 -14.24 -17.18 5.21
N GLY A 174 -14.63 -16.14 4.47
CA GLY A 174 -15.75 -15.26 4.78
C GLY A 174 -15.43 -14.16 5.81
N ALA A 175 -14.20 -14.11 6.36
CA ALA A 175 -13.78 -12.97 7.16
C ALA A 175 -13.68 -11.71 6.30
N SER A 176 -14.11 -10.57 6.84
CA SER A 176 -14.20 -9.30 6.12
C SER A 176 -13.59 -8.13 6.89
N ALA A 177 -13.22 -7.09 6.15
CA ALA A 177 -12.74 -5.81 6.66
C ALA A 177 -13.56 -4.68 6.02
N VAL A 178 -13.92 -3.67 6.81
CA VAL A 178 -14.69 -2.51 6.36
C VAL A 178 -13.92 -1.23 6.65
N LEU A 179 -13.81 -0.37 5.63
CA LEU A 179 -13.18 0.95 5.72
C LEU A 179 -14.11 2.00 5.13
N ASP A 180 -14.37 3.05 5.90
CA ASP A 180 -14.99 4.27 5.40
C ASP A 180 -13.90 5.27 5.01
N PHE A 181 -13.91 5.75 3.77
CA PHE A 181 -12.89 6.67 3.27
C PHE A 181 -13.49 7.83 2.48
N VAL A 182 -12.69 8.88 2.26
CA VAL A 182 -13.04 10.02 1.41
C VAL A 182 -11.95 10.14 0.36
N GLY A 183 -12.30 10.07 -0.92
CA GLY A 183 -11.31 10.06 -2.01
C GLY A 183 -11.93 9.74 -3.37
N ILE A 184 -11.07 9.41 -4.34
CA ILE A 184 -11.48 8.93 -5.67
C ILE A 184 -10.95 7.54 -6.02
N SER A 185 -9.94 7.03 -5.31
CA SER A 185 -9.47 5.66 -5.46
C SER A 185 -8.69 5.24 -4.22
N LEU A 186 -8.49 3.94 -4.08
CA LEU A 186 -7.78 3.32 -2.98
C LEU A 186 -6.88 2.21 -3.50
N GLN A 187 -5.66 2.14 -2.96
CA GLN A 187 -4.73 1.03 -3.14
C GLN A 187 -4.56 0.29 -1.81
N TRP A 188 -4.78 -1.03 -1.82
CA TRP A 188 -4.73 -1.88 -0.64
C TRP A 188 -3.42 -2.68 -0.62
N TYR A 189 -2.52 -2.32 0.28
CA TYR A 189 -1.24 -3.00 0.42
C TYR A 189 -1.25 -3.95 1.61
N GLY A 190 -0.64 -5.11 1.41
CA GLY A 190 -0.54 -6.12 2.45
C GLY A 190 0.83 -6.78 2.51
N PHE A 191 0.90 -7.76 3.41
CA PHE A 191 2.05 -8.61 3.62
C PHE A 191 1.67 -10.07 3.36
N VAL A 192 2.49 -10.77 2.60
CA VAL A 192 2.30 -12.20 2.31
C VAL A 192 3.32 -13.00 3.12
N PRO A 193 2.92 -13.68 4.22
CA PRO A 193 3.83 -14.42 5.07
C PRO A 193 4.38 -15.66 4.38
N SER A 194 5.70 -15.87 4.47
CA SER A 194 6.36 -17.10 4.02
C SER A 194 6.19 -18.22 5.05
N ILE A 195 4.96 -18.69 5.25
CA ILE A 195 4.70 -19.90 6.04
C ILE A 195 4.61 -21.13 5.14
N SER A 196 5.19 -22.25 5.58
CA SER A 196 5.44 -23.43 4.75
C SER A 196 4.17 -24.11 4.19
N THR A 197 3.00 -23.83 4.75
CA THR A 197 1.75 -24.51 4.40
C THR A 197 0.74 -23.67 3.60
N ALA A 198 0.95 -22.35 3.44
CA ALA A 198 -0.06 -21.45 2.88
C ALA A 198 0.49 -20.55 1.76
N ASN A 199 1.11 -21.17 0.75
CA ASN A 199 1.77 -20.45 -0.35
C ASN A 199 0.97 -20.46 -1.67
N GLY A 200 -0.13 -21.19 -1.74
CA GLY A 200 -0.97 -21.24 -2.94
C GLY A 200 -1.80 -19.97 -3.11
N PRO A 201 -2.08 -19.53 -4.35
CA PRO A 201 -2.93 -18.38 -4.59
C PRO A 201 -4.33 -18.58 -3.97
N SER A 202 -4.96 -17.50 -3.55
CA SER A 202 -6.32 -17.50 -3.02
C SER A 202 -7.20 -16.46 -3.73
N THR A 203 -8.45 -16.35 -3.33
CA THR A 203 -9.40 -15.37 -3.89
C THR A 203 -9.92 -14.49 -2.76
N ALA A 204 -10.14 -13.22 -3.08
CA ALA A 204 -10.86 -12.27 -2.25
C ALA A 204 -11.78 -11.44 -3.15
N GLY A 205 -12.70 -10.71 -2.54
CA GLY A 205 -13.58 -9.79 -3.23
C GLY A 205 -13.75 -8.49 -2.47
N TYR A 206 -14.11 -7.42 -3.17
CA TYR A 206 -14.47 -6.16 -2.54
C TYR A 206 -15.77 -5.59 -3.10
N LYS A 207 -16.45 -4.80 -2.27
CA LYS A 207 -17.64 -4.01 -2.62
C LYS A 207 -17.40 -2.55 -2.25
N ILE A 208 -17.91 -1.65 -3.08
CA ILE A 208 -17.90 -0.22 -2.83
C ILE A 208 -19.35 0.25 -2.72
N ASP A 209 -19.68 0.93 -1.63
CA ASP A 209 -21.00 1.53 -1.37
C ASP A 209 -22.17 0.53 -1.50
N GLY A 210 -21.95 -0.71 -1.09
CA GLY A 210 -22.94 -1.79 -1.18
C GLY A 210 -23.23 -2.28 -2.62
N GLY A 211 -22.39 -1.90 -3.58
CA GLY A 211 -22.49 -2.30 -4.99
C GLY A 211 -22.17 -3.77 -5.26
N GLU A 212 -22.01 -4.08 -6.55
CA GLU A 212 -21.61 -5.41 -7.01
C GLU A 212 -20.19 -5.75 -6.53
N GLU A 213 -19.97 -7.03 -6.22
CA GLU A 213 -18.68 -7.52 -5.76
C GLU A 213 -17.71 -7.72 -6.92
N VAL A 214 -16.48 -7.21 -6.73
CA VAL A 214 -15.36 -7.42 -7.64
C VAL A 214 -14.40 -8.42 -7.01
N ASN A 215 -14.28 -9.60 -7.62
CA ASN A 215 -13.33 -10.62 -7.17
C ASN A 215 -11.93 -10.36 -7.74
N PHE A 216 -10.91 -10.64 -6.95
CA PHE A 216 -9.50 -10.56 -7.31
C PHE A 216 -8.70 -11.73 -6.72
N THR A 217 -7.54 -12.01 -7.31
CA THR A 217 -6.65 -13.09 -6.88
C THR A 217 -5.60 -12.54 -5.93
N LEU A 218 -5.45 -13.17 -4.76
CA LEU A 218 -4.33 -12.96 -3.88
C LEU A 218 -3.19 -13.88 -4.32
N ALA A 219 -2.13 -13.28 -4.85
CA ALA A 219 -1.00 -14.04 -5.37
C ALA A 219 -0.34 -14.89 -4.26
N GLY A 220 0.06 -16.10 -4.63
CA GLY A 220 0.94 -16.94 -3.82
C GLY A 220 2.34 -16.32 -3.69
N ILE A 221 3.13 -16.90 -2.79
CA ILE A 221 4.56 -16.62 -2.77
C ILE A 221 5.23 -17.33 -3.95
N PRO A 222 5.98 -16.62 -4.82
CA PRO A 222 6.75 -17.27 -5.88
C PRO A 222 7.70 -18.34 -5.33
N ALA A 223 7.88 -19.44 -6.04
CA ALA A 223 8.84 -20.46 -5.64
C ALA A 223 10.26 -19.87 -5.59
N GLY A 224 11.02 -20.19 -4.53
CA GLY A 224 12.40 -19.70 -4.34
C GLY A 224 12.50 -18.32 -3.67
N SER A 225 11.39 -17.77 -3.21
CA SER A 225 11.37 -16.53 -2.46
C SER A 225 12.15 -16.62 -1.14
N PRO A 226 12.71 -15.50 -0.64
CA PRO A 226 13.48 -15.52 0.59
C PRO A 226 12.59 -15.83 1.80
N ALA A 227 13.20 -16.38 2.85
CA ALA A 227 12.51 -16.60 4.11
C ALA A 227 12.02 -15.26 4.69
N GLY A 228 10.80 -15.25 5.23
CA GLY A 228 10.24 -14.09 5.93
C GLY A 228 9.08 -13.39 5.23
N GLY A 229 8.72 -13.76 4.00
CA GLY A 229 7.54 -13.23 3.31
C GLY A 229 7.80 -11.96 2.50
N PHE A 230 6.73 -11.42 1.90
CA PHE A 230 6.77 -10.23 1.04
C PHE A 230 5.97 -9.10 1.66
N SER A 231 6.62 -7.97 1.86
CA SER A 231 5.96 -6.71 2.23
C SER A 231 5.60 -5.91 0.99
N ASN A 232 4.77 -4.88 1.17
CA ASN A 232 4.41 -3.92 0.11
C ASN A 232 3.78 -4.60 -1.12
N VAL A 233 2.95 -5.63 -0.89
CA VAL A 233 2.23 -6.31 -1.97
C VAL A 233 0.93 -5.56 -2.23
N LEU A 234 0.80 -4.96 -3.42
CA LEU A 234 -0.47 -4.43 -3.90
C LEU A 234 -1.45 -5.58 -4.10
N MET A 235 -2.44 -5.69 -3.21
CA MET A 235 -3.45 -6.74 -3.27
C MET A 235 -4.50 -6.42 -4.32
N PHE A 236 -4.97 -5.18 -4.33
CA PHE A 236 -5.86 -4.64 -5.35
C PHE A 236 -5.87 -3.10 -5.32
N GLU A 237 -6.39 -2.53 -6.39
CA GLU A 237 -6.73 -1.12 -6.50
C GLU A 237 -8.20 -0.99 -6.92
N THR A 238 -8.91 -0.03 -6.35
CA THR A 238 -10.28 0.28 -6.76
C THR A 238 -10.30 1.03 -8.09
N PRO A 239 -11.38 0.92 -8.90
CA PRO A 239 -11.56 1.83 -10.01
C PRO A 239 -11.64 3.28 -9.53
N ARG A 240 -11.49 4.24 -10.46
CA ARG A 240 -11.70 5.65 -10.16
C ARG A 240 -13.19 5.91 -9.87
N LEU A 241 -13.46 6.43 -8.68
CA LEU A 241 -14.76 6.77 -8.14
C LEU A 241 -15.06 8.27 -8.32
N SER A 242 -16.33 8.64 -8.12
CA SER A 242 -16.71 10.04 -7.96
C SER A 242 -16.12 10.61 -6.67
N PRO A 243 -15.60 11.86 -6.63
CA PRO A 243 -15.12 12.46 -5.39
C PRO A 243 -16.18 12.44 -4.30
N GLY A 244 -15.89 11.83 -3.15
CA GLY A 244 -16.85 11.76 -2.06
C GLY A 244 -16.45 10.80 -0.95
N ARG A 245 -17.40 10.56 -0.05
CA ARG A 245 -17.30 9.52 0.98
C ARG A 245 -17.74 8.19 0.38
N HIS A 246 -16.95 7.16 0.65
CA HIS A 246 -17.19 5.79 0.22
C HIS A 246 -17.04 4.82 1.38
N GLN A 247 -17.69 3.67 1.27
CA GLN A 247 -17.47 2.52 2.12
C GLN A 247 -16.92 1.36 1.29
N LEU A 248 -15.75 0.87 1.68
CA LEU A 248 -15.13 -0.33 1.14
C LEU A 248 -15.38 -1.50 2.09
N GLU A 249 -15.87 -2.61 1.56
CA GLU A 249 -15.92 -3.91 2.25
C GLU A 249 -15.07 -4.90 1.47
N VAL A 250 -14.15 -5.59 2.14
CA VAL A 250 -13.26 -6.60 1.54
C VAL A 250 -13.49 -7.93 2.23
N THR A 251 -13.68 -9.01 1.48
CA THR A 251 -13.97 -10.36 2.00
C THR A 251 -12.95 -11.37 1.48
N HIS A 252 -12.45 -12.23 2.38
CA HIS A 252 -11.53 -13.30 2.04
C HIS A 252 -12.28 -14.58 1.65
N TYR A 253 -11.97 -15.16 0.49
CA TYR A 253 -12.55 -16.42 -0.01
C TYR A 253 -11.58 -17.60 -0.02
N GLY A 254 -10.33 -17.38 0.43
CA GLY A 254 -9.33 -18.43 0.57
C GLY A 254 -9.56 -19.31 1.79
N SER A 255 -8.55 -20.12 2.11
CA SER A 255 -8.52 -21.03 3.25
C SER A 255 -7.17 -20.95 3.98
N SER A 256 -7.02 -21.70 5.07
CA SER A 256 -5.75 -21.82 5.80
C SER A 256 -4.61 -22.48 5.03
N ALA A 257 -4.87 -23.02 3.84
CA ALA A 257 -3.86 -23.63 2.96
C ALA A 257 -3.42 -22.70 1.80
N SER A 258 -3.89 -21.45 1.78
CA SER A 258 -3.66 -20.48 0.71
C SER A 258 -3.23 -19.12 1.25
N THR A 259 -2.77 -18.23 0.37
CA THR A 259 -2.39 -16.84 0.71
C THR A 259 -3.48 -16.17 1.55
N PRO A 260 -3.15 -15.60 2.73
CA PRO A 260 -4.11 -14.88 3.54
C PRO A 260 -4.49 -13.55 2.90
N LEU A 261 -5.70 -13.07 3.18
CA LEU A 261 -5.99 -11.65 3.00
C LEU A 261 -5.30 -10.88 4.14
N SER A 262 -4.53 -9.85 3.79
CA SER A 262 -3.83 -9.02 4.76
C SER A 262 -3.88 -7.54 4.40
N VAL A 263 -3.60 -6.69 5.38
CA VAL A 263 -3.47 -5.24 5.22
C VAL A 263 -2.35 -4.73 6.11
N ASP A 264 -1.40 -4.05 5.49
CA ASP A 264 -0.27 -3.37 6.14
C ASP A 264 -0.56 -1.86 6.17
N TYR A 265 -0.89 -1.29 5.01
CA TYR A 265 -1.31 0.11 4.88
C TYR A 265 -2.19 0.30 3.65
N ILE A 266 -2.83 1.46 3.60
CA ILE A 266 -3.77 1.81 2.53
C ILE A 266 -3.41 3.20 2.03
N PHE A 267 -3.37 3.36 0.70
CA PHE A 267 -3.29 4.68 0.08
C PHE A 267 -4.65 5.10 -0.45
N ILE A 268 -5.00 6.36 -0.24
CA ILE A 268 -6.19 6.98 -0.81
C ILE A 268 -5.77 8.16 -1.67
N GLN A 269 -6.27 8.20 -2.90
CA GLN A 269 -6.09 9.32 -3.81
C GLN A 269 -7.17 10.38 -3.58
N ASN A 270 -6.76 11.65 -3.57
CA ASN A 270 -7.63 12.82 -3.39
C ASN A 270 -8.41 12.80 -2.07
N ALA A 271 -7.74 12.41 -1.00
CA ALA A 271 -8.34 12.41 0.32
C ALA A 271 -8.55 13.85 0.82
N THR A 272 -9.68 14.46 0.46
CA THR A 272 -10.11 15.72 1.07
C THR A 272 -10.23 15.50 2.57
N ILE A 273 -9.51 16.30 3.36
CA ILE A 273 -9.71 16.30 4.81
C ILE A 273 -11.14 16.79 5.01
N PRO A 274 -12.02 16.04 5.71
CA PRO A 274 -13.30 16.58 6.11
C PRO A 274 -12.99 17.81 6.96
N SER A 275 -13.13 18.99 6.35
CA SER A 275 -13.03 20.27 7.04
C SER A 275 -14.06 20.17 8.14
N GLY A 276 -13.58 19.99 9.37
CA GLY A 276 -14.33 19.35 10.45
C GLY A 276 -15.77 19.80 10.37
N SER A 277 -16.67 18.84 10.08
CA SER A 277 -18.09 19.13 10.06
C SER A 277 -18.36 19.73 11.43
N SER A 278 -18.43 21.06 11.49
CA SER A 278 -18.93 21.76 12.64
C SER A 278 -20.34 21.24 12.72
N THR A 279 -20.55 20.25 13.58
CA THR A 279 -21.86 19.75 13.94
C THR A 279 -22.53 20.98 14.50
N SER A 280 -23.20 21.73 13.63
CA SER A 280 -24.14 22.75 14.00
C SER A 280 -25.22 21.96 14.69
N SER A 281 -25.06 21.80 16.00
CA SER A 281 -26.03 21.28 16.92
C SER A 281 -27.24 22.19 16.79
N SER A 282 -28.12 21.82 15.86
CA SER A 282 -29.48 22.32 15.82
C SER A 282 -30.10 21.91 17.15
N SER A 283 -30.05 22.82 18.10
CA SER A 283 -30.72 22.73 19.39
C SER A 283 -32.22 22.66 19.11
N SER A 284 -32.73 21.45 18.95
CA SER A 284 -34.16 21.18 19.00
C SER A 284 -34.62 21.45 20.43
N SER A 285 -35.21 22.61 20.65
CA SER A 285 -35.93 22.95 21.87
C SER A 285 -37.15 22.02 22.02
N THR A 286 -37.00 20.92 22.73
CA THR A 286 -38.10 20.02 23.07
C THR A 286 -38.91 20.64 24.20
N ALA A 287 -40.12 21.11 23.87
CA ALA A 287 -41.12 21.48 24.87
C ALA A 287 -41.64 20.21 25.56
N SER A 288 -41.50 20.17 26.90
CA SER A 288 -42.09 19.14 27.75
C SER A 288 -43.61 19.12 27.64
N GLY A 289 -44.16 18.05 27.08
CA GLY A 289 -45.56 17.67 27.17
C GLY A 289 -45.68 16.31 27.84
N SER A 290 -46.00 16.32 29.13
CA SER A 290 -46.26 15.15 29.97
C SER A 290 -47.64 14.56 29.67
N VAL A 291 -47.74 13.29 29.26
CA VAL A 291 -48.97 12.47 29.43
C VAL A 291 -48.62 10.99 29.63
N ILE A 292 -49.36 10.40 30.58
CA ILE A 292 -49.29 9.10 31.27
C ILE A 292 -49.71 7.91 30.36
N PRO A 293 -49.30 6.66 30.66
CA PRO A 293 -49.58 5.49 29.82
C PRO A 293 -50.97 4.88 30.08
N ASP A 294 -51.57 4.30 29.04
CA ASP A 294 -52.67 3.35 29.18
C ASP A 294 -52.39 2.06 28.40
N SER A 295 -52.75 0.96 29.03
CA SER A 295 -52.48 -0.42 28.71
C SER A 295 -53.74 -1.07 28.13
N SER A 296 -53.65 -1.73 26.97
CA SER A 296 -54.49 -2.90 26.70
C SER A 296 -54.03 -3.71 25.50
N SER A 297 -53.88 -5.01 25.76
CA SER A 297 -53.85 -6.13 24.84
C SER A 297 -54.94 -6.11 23.77
N THR A 298 -54.65 -6.52 22.54
CA THR A 298 -55.54 -7.44 21.80
C THR A 298 -54.84 -8.18 20.66
N THR A 299 -54.93 -9.49 20.76
CA THR A 299 -54.74 -10.55 19.77
C THR A 299 -55.67 -10.34 18.56
N GLY A 300 -55.23 -10.69 17.35
CA GLY A 300 -56.11 -10.68 16.18
C GLY A 300 -55.44 -11.09 14.87
N SER A 301 -55.36 -12.39 14.63
CA SER A 301 -55.06 -13.02 13.35
C SER A 301 -56.12 -12.66 12.30
N THR A 302 -55.75 -12.36 11.05
CA THR A 302 -56.57 -12.76 9.89
C THR A 302 -55.80 -12.75 8.57
N SER A 303 -55.74 -13.93 7.96
CA SER A 303 -55.40 -14.20 6.57
C SER A 303 -56.46 -13.62 5.63
N GLY A 304 -56.05 -13.16 4.45
CA GLY A 304 -56.97 -12.71 3.41
C GLY A 304 -56.32 -12.69 2.03
N SER A 305 -56.39 -13.82 1.33
CA SER A 305 -56.25 -13.91 -0.12
C SER A 305 -57.29 -13.03 -0.81
N SER A 306 -56.93 -12.36 -1.91
CA SER A 306 -57.71 -12.43 -3.16
C SER A 306 -57.04 -11.68 -4.30
N SER A 307 -57.04 -12.39 -5.42
CA SER A 307 -56.77 -12.01 -6.79
C SER A 307 -57.58 -10.79 -7.27
N THR A 308 -57.01 -10.01 -8.19
CA THR A 308 -57.79 -9.53 -9.34
C THR A 308 -56.91 -9.20 -10.54
N THR A 309 -57.42 -9.71 -11.67
CA THR A 309 -56.92 -9.68 -13.03
C THR A 309 -57.41 -8.42 -13.74
N SER A 310 -56.55 -7.76 -14.51
CA SER A 310 -56.94 -6.94 -15.68
C SER A 310 -55.71 -6.87 -16.60
N THR A 311 -55.61 -7.64 -17.70
CA THR A 311 -56.22 -7.41 -19.03
C THR A 311 -56.33 -5.96 -19.46
N GLY A 312 -55.29 -5.48 -20.14
CA GLY A 312 -55.26 -4.24 -20.90
C GLY A 312 -54.34 -4.39 -22.12
N THR A 313 -54.96 -4.68 -23.26
CA THR A 313 -54.39 -4.79 -24.60
C THR A 313 -54.06 -3.39 -25.17
N GLY A 314 -52.84 -3.21 -25.69
CA GLY A 314 -52.44 -2.03 -26.45
C GLY A 314 -51.09 -2.21 -27.15
N LEU A 315 -51.12 -2.58 -28.43
CA LEU A 315 -50.01 -2.49 -29.40
C LEU A 315 -49.98 -1.06 -30.02
N PRO A 316 -49.03 -0.72 -30.93
CA PRO A 316 -47.59 -0.64 -30.73
C PRO A 316 -47.08 0.76 -31.15
N ILE A 317 -46.01 1.28 -30.52
CA ILE A 317 -45.26 2.41 -31.09
C ILE A 317 -43.79 2.00 -31.20
N ASN A 318 -43.37 1.87 -32.46
CA ASN A 318 -41.99 1.78 -32.89
C ASN A 318 -41.22 3.00 -32.35
N ASN A 319 -40.14 2.77 -31.61
CA ASN A 319 -39.01 3.67 -31.63
C ASN A 319 -37.71 2.87 -31.66
N VAL A 320 -36.95 3.21 -32.69
CA VAL A 320 -35.72 2.59 -33.14
C VAL A 320 -34.57 3.09 -32.27
N ALA A 321 -33.78 2.12 -31.82
CA ALA A 321 -32.35 2.13 -31.50
C ALA A 321 -31.65 3.47 -31.19
N GLU A 322 -31.12 3.57 -29.96
CA GLU A 322 -29.69 3.80 -29.75
C GLU A 322 -29.34 3.30 -28.34
N SER A 323 -28.73 2.12 -28.27
CA SER A 323 -28.20 1.53 -27.04
C SER A 323 -26.68 1.70 -27.10
N GLU A 324 -26.18 2.79 -26.53
CA GLU A 324 -24.76 2.95 -26.28
C GLU A 324 -24.37 2.03 -25.11
N LYS A 325 -23.96 0.82 -25.47
CA LYS A 325 -23.38 -0.15 -24.56
C LYS A 325 -21.93 0.26 -24.30
N SER A 326 -21.72 1.08 -23.27
CA SER A 326 -20.39 1.33 -22.72
C SER A 326 -19.87 0.03 -22.08
N THR A 327 -18.96 -0.65 -22.76
CA THR A 327 -18.16 -1.73 -22.17
C THR A 327 -17.09 -1.11 -21.27
N PRO A 328 -17.01 -1.46 -19.96
CA PRO A 328 -15.84 -1.16 -19.18
C PRO A 328 -14.69 -2.04 -19.68
N VAL A 329 -13.72 -1.42 -20.35
CA VAL A 329 -12.42 -2.01 -20.64
C VAL A 329 -11.53 -1.69 -19.43
N GLY A 330 -11.36 -2.67 -18.56
CA GLY A 330 -10.32 -2.69 -17.53
C GLY A 330 -9.58 -4.01 -17.66
N ALA A 331 -8.57 -4.06 -18.54
CA ALA A 331 -7.70 -5.22 -18.66
C ALA A 331 -6.81 -5.28 -17.41
N ILE A 332 -7.05 -6.28 -16.56
CA ILE A 332 -6.07 -6.69 -15.56
C ILE A 332 -4.94 -7.37 -16.33
N VAL A 333 -3.82 -6.66 -16.48
CA VAL A 333 -2.56 -7.24 -16.94
C VAL A 333 -1.94 -7.97 -15.74
N GLY A 334 -2.45 -9.17 -15.45
CA GLY A 334 -1.78 -10.14 -14.60
C GLY A 334 -0.77 -10.90 -15.45
N GLY A 335 0.51 -10.52 -15.37
CA GLY A 335 1.60 -11.22 -16.05
C GLY A 335 1.68 -12.69 -15.60
N VAL A 336 1.48 -13.62 -16.52
CA VAL A 336 1.68 -15.05 -16.29
C VAL A 336 3.17 -15.36 -16.43
N ILE A 337 3.82 -15.81 -15.36
CA ILE A 337 5.20 -16.32 -15.42
C ILE A 337 5.19 -17.65 -16.18
N GLY A 338 5.75 -17.65 -17.39
CA GLY A 338 5.98 -18.85 -18.18
C GLY A 338 7.17 -19.65 -17.64
N GLY A 339 6.91 -20.83 -17.09
CA GLY A 339 7.93 -21.77 -16.64
C GLY A 339 8.72 -22.37 -17.81
N ILE A 340 10.02 -22.12 -17.84
CA ILE A 340 10.96 -22.86 -18.68
C ILE A 340 11.25 -24.20 -17.98
N ALA A 341 10.82 -25.29 -18.60
CA ALA A 341 11.24 -26.64 -18.23
C ALA A 341 12.70 -26.85 -18.65
N CYS A 342 13.62 -26.82 -17.68
CA CYS A 342 15.01 -27.24 -17.89
C CYS A 342 15.12 -28.76 -17.67
N SER A 343 15.25 -29.48 -18.77
CA SER A 343 15.55 -30.91 -18.80
C SER A 343 16.93 -31.19 -18.20
N SER A 344 16.96 -32.13 -17.27
CA SER A 344 18.12 -32.75 -16.65
C SER A 344 19.21 -33.18 -17.66
N SER A 345 20.47 -32.85 -17.37
CA SER A 345 21.60 -33.68 -17.77
C SER A 345 22.70 -33.64 -16.71
N SER A 346 23.05 -34.84 -16.27
CA SER A 346 23.99 -35.19 -15.22
C SER A 346 25.43 -35.02 -15.70
N ALA A 347 26.30 -34.42 -14.88
CA ALA A 347 27.73 -34.66 -14.96
C ALA A 347 28.38 -34.48 -13.59
N SER A 348 28.70 -35.61 -12.97
CA SER A 348 29.56 -35.74 -11.80
C SER A 348 30.95 -35.16 -12.08
N SER A 349 31.52 -34.42 -11.14
CA SER A 349 32.97 -34.25 -11.04
C SER A 349 33.37 -34.12 -9.58
N CYS A 350 34.12 -35.12 -9.12
CA CYS A 350 34.80 -35.16 -7.85
C CYS A 350 35.82 -34.01 -7.78
N TYR A 351 35.76 -33.21 -6.73
CA TYR A 351 36.90 -32.39 -6.31
C TYR A 351 37.16 -32.62 -4.82
N SER A 352 38.37 -33.09 -4.56
CA SER A 352 38.96 -33.33 -3.25
C SER A 352 39.97 -32.23 -2.98
N SER A 353 39.77 -31.48 -1.91
CA SER A 353 40.77 -30.73 -1.14
C SER A 353 40.02 -30.11 0.03
N GLY A 354 40.46 -30.11 1.29
CA GLY A 354 41.78 -30.23 1.86
C GLY A 354 41.66 -29.45 3.18
N ALA A 355 41.95 -30.10 4.30
CA ALA A 355 41.79 -29.51 5.62
C ALA A 355 42.77 -28.35 5.84
N ALA A 356 42.26 -27.21 6.31
CA ALA A 356 42.99 -26.12 6.96
C ALA A 356 42.03 -25.52 7.99
N ASP A 357 42.21 -25.84 9.27
CA ASP A 357 43.01 -25.13 10.27
C ASP A 357 42.23 -23.97 10.90
N ASP A 358 41.69 -24.29 12.09
CA ASP A 358 40.87 -23.44 12.94
C ASP A 358 41.73 -22.35 13.60
N THR A 359 41.55 -21.10 13.19
CA THR A 359 41.94 -19.94 13.99
C THR A 359 40.74 -19.01 14.14
N ALA A 360 40.06 -19.15 15.28
CA ALA A 360 38.95 -18.32 15.69
C ALA A 360 39.42 -16.89 16.02
N ALA A 361 38.88 -15.90 15.30
CA ALA A 361 38.88 -14.50 15.69
C ALA A 361 37.45 -14.08 16.10
N PRO A 362 37.28 -13.26 17.15
CA PRO A 362 35.95 -12.90 17.65
C PRO A 362 35.25 -11.92 16.69
N SER A 363 34.18 -12.38 16.04
CA SER A 363 33.27 -11.55 15.27
C SER A 363 32.33 -10.79 16.20
N SER A 364 32.53 -9.48 16.32
CA SER A 364 31.55 -8.57 16.90
C SER A 364 30.44 -8.28 15.88
N THR A 365 29.44 -9.15 15.84
CA THR A 365 28.20 -8.94 15.08
C THR A 365 27.32 -7.91 15.79
N ASN A 366 27.62 -6.63 15.60
CA ASN A 366 26.61 -5.58 15.74
C ASN A 366 25.72 -5.61 14.50
N SER A 367 24.74 -6.52 14.51
CA SER A 367 23.63 -6.45 13.57
C SER A 367 22.91 -5.11 13.80
N PRO A 368 22.72 -4.26 12.79
CA PRO A 368 21.90 -3.07 12.96
C PRO A 368 20.50 -3.56 13.32
N THR A 369 20.07 -3.27 14.54
CA THR A 369 18.67 -3.33 14.92
C THR A 369 17.91 -2.60 13.83
N ALA A 370 17.14 -3.33 13.02
CA ALA A 370 16.14 -2.73 12.18
C ALA A 370 15.35 -1.82 13.12
N ILE A 371 15.41 -0.51 12.89
CA ILE A 371 14.60 0.44 13.62
C ILE A 371 13.18 0.07 13.21
N LEU A 372 12.60 -0.83 14.00
CA LEU A 372 11.19 -1.09 14.05
C LEU A 372 10.63 0.26 14.48
N LEU A 373 10.18 1.03 13.50
CA LEU A 373 9.29 2.14 13.77
C LEU A 373 8.13 1.51 14.55
N GLN A 374 8.14 1.70 15.87
CA GLN A 374 6.90 1.86 16.60
C GLN A 374 6.23 3.04 15.90
N ARG A 375 5.30 2.70 15.01
CA ARG A 375 4.41 3.65 14.35
C ARG A 375 3.34 4.04 15.35
#